data_AF-A0A8J2ZSE9-F1
#
_entry.id   AF-A0A8J2ZSE9-F1
#
_cell.length_a   1.000
_cell.length_b   1.000
_cell.length_c   1.000
_cell.angle_alpha   90.00
_cell.angle_beta   90.00
_cell.angle_gamma   90.00
#
_symmetry.space_group_name_H-M   'P 1'
#
loop_
_entity.id
_entity.type
_entity.pdbx_description
1 polymer ?
#
loop_
_entity_poly.entity_id
_entity_poly.type
_entity_poly.pdbx_seq_one_letter_code
_entity_poly.pdbx_strand_id
1 'polypeptide(L)'
;MRTHPIFQHLFIFYSFVFLLNMLNVFFQNENLNHFIGILAILMLAVSFVGASRLFRILGTVFIGVGAAVFAATGQYFADIPAMFASNLPLLTLFAMLPWMNSVVKSGRFDRILNNVLRAKVKDLGQLYPRSLITTVTLGAFLNLSAVIIAQEVLQENLKSVRQKVRNSFISTATLRGYVLALIWSPLEILLATAIFVTGVDYVSLLPWLLIIAVITFVLDSLWGRVFYKKHHYEQEQVKINYKKVGKKLIHLLISLVLFLALVILIGNAFNLDFIFTVTVLIFPFAFIWAILLKRWRSFWIIGWATWKEKTNSMQNFAVLFTSLAFLLIVLMEQTY
;
A
#
# COMPACT_ATOMS: atom_id res chain seq x y z
N MET A 1 -23.94 5.86 -1.22
CA MET A 1 -24.40 5.55 0.15
C MET A 1 -24.48 6.85 0.92
N ARG A 2 -25.64 7.20 1.50
CA ARG A 2 -25.78 8.38 2.36
C ARG A 2 -24.94 8.14 3.62
N THR A 3 -23.78 8.78 3.72
CA THR A 3 -22.91 8.69 4.89
C THR A 3 -23.59 9.44 6.04
N HIS A 4 -23.97 8.73 7.11
CA HIS A 4 -24.35 9.37 8.37
C HIS A 4 -23.27 10.39 8.77
N PRO A 5 -23.62 11.57 9.33
CA PRO A 5 -22.68 12.66 9.61
C PRO A 5 -21.50 12.25 10.51
N ILE A 6 -21.70 11.23 11.37
CA ILE A 6 -20.66 10.63 12.21
C ILE A 6 -19.51 10.06 11.36
N PHE A 7 -19.82 9.43 10.21
CA PHE A 7 -18.80 8.83 9.34
C PHE A 7 -17.94 9.86 8.58
N GLN A 8 -18.33 11.14 8.56
CA GLN A 8 -17.57 12.19 7.87
C GLN A 8 -16.39 12.72 8.69
N HIS A 9 -16.35 12.42 9.98
CA HIS A 9 -15.37 12.95 10.93
C HIS A 9 -14.57 11.86 11.66
N LEU A 10 -14.73 10.58 11.28
CA LEU A 10 -13.99 9.47 11.88
C LEU A 10 -12.48 9.59 11.74
N PHE A 11 -12.01 10.25 10.68
CA PHE A 11 -10.60 10.50 10.47
C PHE A 11 -9.98 11.24 11.66
N ILE A 12 -10.71 12.13 12.35
CA ILE A 12 -10.19 12.86 13.52
C ILE A 12 -9.92 11.86 14.65
N PHE A 13 -10.90 11.02 14.95
CA PHE A 13 -10.78 10.00 15.99
C PHE A 13 -9.68 8.99 15.67
N TYR A 14 -9.65 8.44 14.45
CA TYR A 14 -8.61 7.51 14.03
C TYR A 14 -7.23 8.14 14.09
N SER A 15 -7.08 9.38 13.61
CA SER A 15 -5.79 10.10 13.67
C SER A 15 -5.33 10.32 15.09
N PHE A 16 -6.23 10.61 16.01
CA PHE A 16 -5.90 10.75 17.43
C PHE A 16 -5.35 9.44 18.00
N VAL A 17 -6.01 8.30 17.74
CA VAL A 17 -5.53 6.99 18.19
C VAL A 17 -4.17 6.64 17.56
N PHE A 18 -4.01 6.90 16.26
CA PHE A 18 -2.76 6.64 15.56
C PHE A 18 -1.61 7.51 16.07
N LEU A 19 -1.84 8.79 16.32
CA LEU A 19 -0.83 9.68 16.89
C LEU A 19 -0.43 9.24 18.30
N LEU A 20 -1.39 8.90 19.16
CA LEU A 20 -1.10 8.37 20.49
C LEU A 20 -0.28 7.08 20.41
N ASN A 21 -0.66 6.16 19.53
CA ASN A 21 0.08 4.92 19.31
C ASN A 21 1.52 5.19 18.84
N MET A 22 1.70 6.12 17.90
CA MET A 22 3.04 6.48 17.42
C MET A 22 3.91 7.10 18.51
N LEU A 23 3.33 7.93 19.38
CA LEU A 23 4.04 8.50 20.52
C LEU A 23 4.40 7.42 21.55
N ASN A 24 3.47 6.49 21.82
CA ASN A 24 3.68 5.45 22.83
C ASN A 24 4.83 4.51 22.48
N VAL A 25 5.14 4.30 21.20
CA VAL A 25 6.32 3.51 20.78
C VAL A 25 7.62 4.11 21.33
N PHE A 26 7.72 5.43 21.48
CA PHE A 26 8.90 6.08 22.05
C PHE A 26 8.88 6.15 23.59
N PHE A 27 7.70 6.30 24.19
CA PHE A 27 7.57 6.43 25.64
C PHE A 27 7.48 5.09 26.38
N GLN A 28 7.11 4.00 25.70
CA GLN A 28 6.95 2.66 26.24
C GLN A 28 6.12 2.63 27.54
N ASN A 29 5.02 3.40 27.58
CA ASN A 29 4.22 3.55 28.79
C ASN A 29 3.02 2.58 28.76
N GLU A 30 2.97 1.66 29.72
CA GLU A 30 1.91 0.65 29.85
C GLU A 30 0.52 1.25 30.05
N ASN A 31 0.40 2.31 30.88
CA ASN A 31 -0.87 2.99 31.11
C ASN A 31 -1.40 3.65 29.83
N LEU A 32 -0.49 4.25 29.05
CA LEU A 32 -0.84 4.82 27.75
C LEU A 32 -1.24 3.72 26.76
N ASN A 33 -0.57 2.56 26.80
CA ASN A 33 -0.92 1.41 25.98
C ASN A 33 -2.33 0.88 26.29
N HIS A 34 -2.68 0.73 27.57
CA HIS A 34 -4.03 0.35 27.98
C HIS A 34 -5.08 1.38 27.53
N PHE A 35 -4.79 2.67 27.67
CA PHE A 35 -5.68 3.72 27.19
C PHE A 35 -5.88 3.65 25.68
N ILE A 36 -4.81 3.48 24.91
CA ILE A 36 -4.86 3.26 23.45
C ILE A 36 -5.69 2.01 23.13
N GLY A 37 -5.55 0.95 23.92
CA GLY A 37 -6.36 -0.27 23.80
C GLY A 37 -7.85 -0.04 23.96
N ILE A 38 -8.26 0.77 24.94
CA ILE A 38 -9.66 1.16 25.11
C ILE A 38 -10.14 1.93 23.87
N LEU A 39 -9.32 2.86 23.36
CA LEU A 39 -9.64 3.59 22.13
C LEU A 39 -9.71 2.67 20.91
N ALA A 40 -8.89 1.62 20.85
CA ALA A 40 -8.93 0.61 19.79
C ALA A 40 -10.23 -0.20 19.84
N ILE A 41 -10.71 -0.57 21.03
CA ILE A 41 -12.02 -1.24 21.20
C ILE A 41 -13.15 -0.31 20.75
N LEU A 42 -13.12 0.97 21.12
CA LEU A 42 -14.09 1.96 20.65
C LEU A 42 -14.01 2.13 19.12
N MET A 43 -12.80 2.14 18.56
CA MET A 43 -12.57 2.16 17.12
C MET A 43 -13.20 0.96 16.44
N LEU A 44 -13.01 -0.25 16.98
CA LEU A 44 -13.63 -1.47 16.49
C LEU A 44 -15.16 -1.36 16.51
N ALA A 45 -15.75 -0.95 17.63
CA ALA A 45 -17.20 -0.84 17.79
C ALA A 45 -17.83 0.12 16.77
N VAL A 46 -17.27 1.33 16.62
CA VAL A 46 -17.75 2.32 15.65
C VAL A 46 -17.55 1.84 14.21
N SER A 47 -16.42 1.21 13.94
CA SER A 47 -16.09 0.67 12.61
C SER A 47 -16.97 -0.52 12.24
N PHE A 48 -17.40 -1.32 13.21
CA PHE A 48 -18.22 -2.50 12.99
C PHE A 48 -19.52 -2.16 12.26
N VAL A 49 -20.15 -1.05 12.61
CA VAL A 49 -21.39 -0.57 11.97
C VAL A 49 -21.16 -0.15 10.51
N GLY A 50 -20.04 0.52 10.23
CA GLY A 50 -19.71 1.00 8.89
C GLY A 50 -19.04 -0.04 7.98
N ALA A 51 -18.63 -1.19 8.52
CA ALA A 51 -17.94 -2.23 7.78
C ALA A 51 -18.88 -3.02 6.86
N SER A 52 -18.32 -3.51 5.74
CA SER A 52 -19.04 -4.39 4.82
C SER A 52 -19.38 -5.73 5.50
N ARG A 53 -20.36 -6.45 4.96
CA ARG A 53 -20.83 -7.72 5.54
C ARG A 53 -19.70 -8.73 5.73
N LEU A 54 -18.79 -8.82 4.76
CA LEU A 54 -17.64 -9.72 4.82
C LEU A 54 -16.75 -9.41 6.03
N PHE A 55 -16.38 -8.14 6.22
CA PHE A 55 -15.51 -7.73 7.32
C PHE A 55 -16.17 -7.86 8.69
N ARG A 56 -17.49 -7.64 8.77
CA ARG A 56 -18.26 -7.94 9.99
C ARG A 56 -18.24 -9.42 10.35
N ILE A 57 -18.46 -10.30 9.38
CA ILE A 57 -18.40 -11.76 9.60
C ILE A 57 -17.02 -12.16 10.10
N LEU A 58 -15.95 -11.73 9.39
CA LEU A 58 -14.58 -12.03 9.80
C LEU A 58 -14.27 -11.50 11.20
N GLY A 59 -14.67 -10.26 11.50
CA GLY A 59 -14.48 -9.66 12.82
C GLY A 59 -15.22 -10.41 13.93
N THR A 60 -16.48 -10.80 13.71
CA THR A 60 -17.22 -11.63 14.68
C THR A 60 -16.55 -12.97 14.91
N VAL A 61 -16.07 -13.63 13.83
CA VAL A 61 -15.37 -14.91 13.96
C VAL A 61 -14.08 -14.74 14.75
N PHE A 62 -13.26 -13.74 14.44
CA PHE A 62 -12.00 -13.52 15.15
C PHE A 62 -12.21 -13.17 16.62
N ILE A 63 -13.17 -12.30 16.94
CA ILE A 63 -13.50 -11.96 18.33
C ILE A 63 -14.09 -13.18 19.05
N GLY A 64 -14.98 -13.93 18.41
CA GLY A 64 -15.63 -15.09 19.02
C GLY A 64 -14.64 -16.22 19.33
N VAL A 65 -13.76 -16.54 18.38
CA VAL A 65 -12.69 -17.53 18.59
C VAL A 65 -11.69 -17.01 19.62
N GLY A 66 -11.25 -15.75 19.51
CA GLY A 66 -10.33 -15.15 20.47
C GLY A 66 -10.89 -15.14 21.89
N ALA A 67 -12.18 -14.86 22.07
CA ALA A 67 -12.84 -14.86 23.37
C ALA A 67 -12.95 -16.28 23.95
N ALA A 68 -13.23 -17.28 23.12
CA ALA A 68 -13.27 -18.68 23.54
C ALA A 68 -11.89 -19.17 24.01
N VAL A 69 -10.84 -18.81 23.28
CA VAL A 69 -9.45 -19.15 23.67
C VAL A 69 -9.02 -18.37 24.91
N PHE A 70 -9.36 -17.08 25.01
CA PHE A 70 -9.05 -16.24 26.18
C PHE A 70 -9.69 -16.81 27.46
N ALA A 71 -10.95 -17.26 27.37
CA ALA A 71 -11.63 -17.90 28.49
C ALA A 71 -10.95 -19.22 28.92
N ALA A 72 -10.23 -19.90 28.01
CA ALA A 72 -9.53 -21.15 28.30
C ALA A 72 -8.11 -20.94 28.86
N THR A 73 -7.50 -19.76 28.71
CA THR A 73 -6.12 -19.48 29.13
C THR A 73 -6.00 -18.88 30.53
N GLY A 74 -7.10 -18.42 31.13
CA GLY A 74 -7.08 -17.85 32.48
C GLY A 74 -6.36 -16.50 32.60
N GLN A 75 -6.20 -15.79 31.49
CA GLN A 75 -5.54 -14.48 31.43
C GLN A 75 -6.33 -13.39 32.18
N TYR A 76 -5.63 -12.35 32.60
CA TYR A 76 -6.26 -11.23 33.30
C TYR A 76 -7.07 -10.36 32.33
N PHE A 77 -8.32 -10.05 32.73
CA PHE A 77 -9.20 -9.17 31.96
C PHE A 77 -8.62 -7.77 31.73
N ALA A 78 -7.66 -7.34 32.56
CA ALA A 78 -6.98 -6.05 32.43
C ALA A 78 -6.12 -5.94 31.16
N ASP A 79 -5.68 -7.07 30.58
CA ASP A 79 -4.78 -7.08 29.43
C ASP A 79 -5.52 -6.97 28.09
N ILE A 80 -6.84 -7.25 28.08
CA ILE A 80 -7.70 -7.24 26.88
C ILE A 80 -7.52 -5.95 26.05
N PRO A 81 -7.55 -4.73 26.63
CA PRO A 81 -7.35 -3.52 25.85
C PRO A 81 -6.04 -3.52 25.07
N ALA A 82 -4.93 -3.92 25.69
CA ALA A 82 -3.61 -3.94 25.03
C ALA A 82 -3.58 -4.93 23.85
N MET A 83 -4.27 -6.07 23.97
CA MET A 83 -4.37 -7.06 22.89
C MET A 83 -5.02 -6.48 21.63
N PHE A 84 -6.07 -5.66 21.79
CA PHE A 84 -6.73 -4.98 20.65
C PHE A 84 -5.87 -3.88 20.02
N ALA A 85 -4.92 -3.29 20.76
CA ALA A 85 -4.02 -2.25 20.25
C ALA A 85 -2.87 -2.79 19.37
N SER A 86 -2.57 -4.09 19.44
CA SER A 86 -1.32 -4.65 18.90
C SER A 86 -1.14 -4.50 17.38
N ASN A 87 -2.22 -4.43 16.59
CA ASN A 87 -2.16 -4.18 15.14
C ASN A 87 -2.39 -2.72 14.72
N LEU A 88 -2.47 -1.77 15.66
CA LEU A 88 -2.59 -0.36 15.33
C LEU A 88 -1.45 0.16 14.42
N PRO A 89 -0.19 -0.35 14.49
CA PRO A 89 0.84 0.03 13.52
C PRO A 89 0.47 -0.26 12.06
N LEU A 90 -0.18 -1.41 11.77
CA LEU A 90 -0.64 -1.75 10.41
C LEU A 90 -1.75 -0.81 9.93
N LEU A 91 -2.68 -0.46 10.82
CA LEU A 91 -3.72 0.52 10.51
C LEU A 91 -3.13 1.91 10.26
N THR A 92 -2.16 2.30 11.09
CA THR A 92 -1.47 3.58 10.95
C THR A 92 -0.69 3.66 9.63
N LEU A 93 0.00 2.57 9.25
CA LEU A 93 0.65 2.46 7.94
C LEU A 93 -0.35 2.74 6.81
N PHE A 94 -1.52 2.11 6.84
CA PHE A 94 -2.55 2.29 5.82
C PHE A 94 -3.06 3.73 5.76
N ALA A 95 -3.22 4.37 6.92
CA ALA A 95 -3.58 5.78 7.01
C ALA A 95 -2.49 6.71 6.46
N MET A 96 -1.22 6.29 6.42
CA MET A 96 -0.12 7.10 5.87
C MET A 96 0.07 6.94 4.35
N LEU A 97 -0.37 5.83 3.75
CA LEU A 97 -0.24 5.59 2.29
C LEU A 97 -0.73 6.73 1.37
N PRO A 98 -1.83 7.46 1.68
CA PRO A 98 -2.28 8.60 0.87
C PRO A 98 -1.21 9.68 0.66
N TRP A 99 -0.28 9.87 1.58
CA TRP A 99 0.80 10.86 1.45
C TRP A 99 1.82 10.45 0.40
N MET A 100 2.20 9.17 0.37
CA MET A 100 3.06 8.64 -0.70
C MET A 100 2.36 8.74 -2.06
N ASN A 101 1.07 8.40 -2.11
CA ASN A 101 0.26 8.56 -3.31
C ASN A 101 0.25 10.02 -3.80
N SER A 102 0.16 10.97 -2.87
CA SER A 102 0.12 12.40 -3.16
C SER A 102 1.40 12.89 -3.83
N VAL A 103 2.59 12.55 -3.30
CA VAL A 103 3.84 13.03 -3.89
C VAL A 103 4.02 12.47 -5.31
N VAL A 104 3.66 11.21 -5.54
CA VAL A 104 3.76 10.61 -6.87
C VAL A 104 2.75 11.21 -7.86
N LYS A 105 1.50 11.40 -7.45
CA LYS A 105 0.50 12.09 -8.29
C LYS A 105 0.90 13.55 -8.57
N SER A 106 1.39 14.26 -7.55
CA SER A 106 1.85 15.64 -7.70
C SER A 106 3.01 15.73 -8.68
N GLY A 107 3.98 14.79 -8.66
CA GLY A 107 5.11 14.70 -9.58
C GLY A 107 4.73 14.43 -11.05
N ARG A 108 3.44 14.20 -11.32
CA ARG A 108 2.89 13.85 -12.63
C ARG A 108 3.61 12.65 -13.23
N PHE A 109 3.80 11.62 -12.41
CA PHE A 109 4.39 10.36 -12.82
C PHE A 109 3.39 9.47 -13.57
N ASP A 110 2.08 9.69 -13.41
CA ASP A 110 0.99 9.24 -14.29
C ASP A 110 1.28 9.52 -15.78
N ARG A 111 1.82 10.71 -16.09
CA ARG A 111 2.20 11.09 -17.45
C ARG A 111 3.36 10.27 -18.02
N ILE A 112 4.13 9.56 -17.19
CA ILE A 112 5.19 8.66 -17.69
C ILE A 112 4.55 7.61 -18.57
N LEU A 113 3.50 6.92 -18.09
CA LEU A 113 2.91 5.82 -18.83
C LEU A 113 2.38 6.29 -20.18
N ASN A 114 1.71 7.44 -20.23
CA ASN A 114 1.21 7.97 -21.50
C ASN A 114 2.35 8.24 -22.51
N ASN A 115 3.50 8.72 -22.03
CA ASN A 115 4.67 8.93 -22.89
C ASN A 115 5.40 7.62 -23.26
N VAL A 116 5.34 6.59 -22.41
CA VAL A 116 5.88 5.26 -22.72
C VAL A 116 5.05 4.57 -23.79
N LEU A 117 3.73 4.77 -23.78
CA LEU A 117 2.83 4.15 -24.75
C LEU A 117 2.92 4.77 -26.14
N ARG A 118 3.10 6.09 -26.20
CA ARG A 118 3.25 6.83 -27.46
C ARG A 118 4.65 6.73 -28.09
N ALA A 119 5.55 5.99 -27.45
CA ALA A 119 6.89 5.75 -27.97
C ALA A 119 6.82 4.97 -29.29
N LYS A 120 7.81 5.13 -30.18
CA LYS A 120 7.94 4.32 -31.38
C LYS A 120 8.00 2.84 -30.97
N VAL A 121 6.91 2.13 -31.20
CA VAL A 121 6.77 0.67 -31.13
C VAL A 121 6.12 0.22 -32.43
N LYS A 122 6.59 -0.90 -32.96
CA LYS A 122 6.07 -1.49 -34.21
C LYS A 122 4.88 -2.42 -33.95
N ASP A 123 4.85 -3.00 -32.75
CA ASP A 123 3.93 -4.06 -32.38
C ASP A 123 3.62 -4.01 -30.87
N LEU A 124 2.50 -4.63 -30.48
CA LEU A 124 2.10 -4.71 -29.08
C LEU A 124 3.07 -5.55 -28.24
N GLY A 125 3.83 -6.47 -28.84
CA GLY A 125 4.85 -7.24 -28.14
C GLY A 125 5.99 -6.37 -27.58
N GLN A 126 6.42 -5.35 -28.31
CA GLN A 126 7.40 -4.38 -27.80
C GLN A 126 6.81 -3.42 -26.76
N LEU A 127 5.50 -3.16 -26.86
CA LEU A 127 4.79 -2.30 -25.93
C LEU A 127 4.61 -2.97 -24.56
N TYR A 128 4.37 -4.28 -24.56
CA TYR A 128 4.04 -5.05 -23.35
C TYR A 128 5.09 -4.91 -22.24
N PRO A 129 6.40 -5.22 -22.44
CA PRO A 129 7.41 -5.03 -21.40
C PRO A 129 7.47 -3.60 -20.84
N ARG A 130 7.21 -2.61 -21.70
CA ARG A 130 7.25 -1.19 -21.32
C ARG A 130 6.05 -0.82 -20.45
N SER A 131 4.86 -1.29 -20.82
CA SER A 131 3.64 -1.16 -20.01
C SER A 131 3.80 -1.88 -18.68
N LEU A 132 4.39 -3.09 -18.69
CA LEU A 132 4.65 -3.89 -17.51
C LEU A 132 5.58 -3.17 -16.53
N ILE A 133 6.79 -2.78 -16.96
CA ILE A 133 7.76 -2.13 -16.05
C ILE A 133 7.25 -0.79 -15.50
N THR A 134 6.50 -0.05 -16.31
CA THR A 134 5.90 1.21 -15.86
C THR A 134 4.82 0.95 -14.82
N THR A 135 4.00 -0.08 -15.02
CA THR A 135 2.99 -0.50 -14.04
C THR A 135 3.64 -0.99 -12.75
N VAL A 136 4.70 -1.81 -12.81
CA VAL A 136 5.44 -2.26 -11.63
C VAL A 136 5.98 -1.05 -10.84
N THR A 137 6.62 -0.10 -11.54
CA THR A 137 7.23 1.08 -10.91
C THR A 137 6.17 1.99 -10.28
N LEU A 138 5.04 2.20 -10.96
CA LEU A 138 3.92 2.97 -10.40
C LEU A 138 3.26 2.21 -9.25
N GLY A 139 3.09 0.89 -9.38
CA GLY A 139 2.49 -0.01 -8.39
C GLY A 139 3.22 0.04 -7.06
N ALA A 140 4.55 0.05 -7.08
CA ALA A 140 5.37 0.10 -5.87
C ALA A 140 5.05 1.29 -4.96
N PHE A 141 4.53 2.41 -5.50
CA PHE A 141 4.15 3.58 -4.72
C PHE A 141 2.65 3.82 -4.62
N LEU A 142 1.91 3.56 -5.71
CA LEU A 142 0.52 3.95 -5.87
C LEU A 142 -0.47 2.84 -5.51
N ASN A 143 0.02 1.64 -5.19
CA ASN A 143 -0.79 0.47 -4.89
C ASN A 143 -1.86 0.28 -6.00
N LEU A 144 -3.12 -0.04 -5.67
CA LEU A 144 -4.23 -0.18 -6.61
C LEU A 144 -4.48 1.06 -7.48
N SER A 145 -4.09 2.26 -7.05
CA SER A 145 -4.24 3.46 -7.88
C SER A 145 -3.36 3.40 -9.13
N ALA A 146 -2.22 2.69 -9.09
CA ALA A 146 -1.38 2.47 -10.27
C ALA A 146 -2.14 1.71 -11.36
N VAL A 147 -2.92 0.70 -10.96
CA VAL A 147 -3.69 -0.14 -11.89
C VAL A 147 -4.71 0.70 -12.64
N ILE A 148 -5.50 1.50 -11.91
CA ILE A 148 -6.55 2.34 -12.51
C ILE A 148 -5.93 3.32 -13.52
N ILE A 149 -4.90 4.05 -13.09
CA ILE A 149 -4.18 5.00 -13.97
C ILE A 149 -3.61 4.26 -15.17
N ALA A 150 -3.04 3.07 -14.96
CA ALA A 150 -2.44 2.32 -16.05
C ALA A 150 -3.46 1.83 -17.07
N GLN A 151 -4.61 1.36 -16.59
CA GLN A 151 -5.71 0.91 -17.42
C GLN A 151 -6.31 2.07 -18.23
N GLU A 152 -6.60 3.20 -17.60
CA GLU A 152 -7.15 4.39 -18.27
C GLU A 152 -6.22 4.87 -19.40
N VAL A 153 -4.94 5.03 -19.10
CA VAL A 153 -3.94 5.49 -20.07
C VAL A 153 -3.77 4.49 -21.21
N LEU A 154 -3.77 3.18 -20.93
CA LEU A 154 -3.71 2.16 -21.97
C LEU A 154 -4.99 2.10 -22.81
N GLN A 155 -6.17 2.26 -22.20
CA GLN A 155 -7.44 2.29 -22.90
C GLN A 155 -7.49 3.45 -23.90
N GLU A 156 -6.99 4.63 -23.49
CA GLU A 156 -6.91 5.80 -24.35
C GLU A 156 -5.96 5.60 -25.54
N ASN A 157 -4.80 4.99 -25.32
CA ASN A 157 -3.77 4.83 -26.35
C ASN A 157 -4.02 3.63 -27.29
N LEU A 158 -4.82 2.65 -26.87
CA LEU A 158 -5.11 1.43 -27.65
C LEU A 158 -6.50 1.45 -28.30
N LYS A 159 -7.13 2.63 -28.45
CA LYS A 159 -8.48 2.76 -29.05
C LYS A 159 -8.60 2.11 -30.44
N SER A 160 -7.54 2.17 -31.25
CA SER A 160 -7.48 1.57 -32.59
C SER A 160 -7.31 0.05 -32.61
N VAL A 161 -6.96 -0.58 -31.47
CA VAL A 161 -6.77 -2.02 -31.36
C VAL A 161 -8.11 -2.72 -31.14
N ARG A 162 -8.31 -3.88 -31.77
CA ARG A 162 -9.50 -4.73 -31.61
C ARG A 162 -9.79 -4.97 -30.12
N GLN A 163 -11.04 -4.73 -29.71
CA GLN A 163 -11.47 -4.73 -28.30
C GLN A 163 -11.03 -5.97 -27.51
N LYS A 164 -11.15 -7.18 -28.07
CA LYS A 164 -10.73 -8.43 -27.38
C LYS A 164 -9.23 -8.44 -27.07
N VAL A 165 -8.39 -8.02 -28.02
CA VAL A 165 -6.94 -7.96 -27.87
C VAL A 165 -6.56 -6.84 -26.91
N ARG A 166 -7.18 -5.67 -27.07
CA ARG A 166 -6.98 -4.51 -26.19
C ARG A 166 -7.28 -4.88 -24.73
N ASN A 167 -8.46 -5.42 -24.45
CA ASN A 167 -8.85 -5.75 -23.08
C ASN A 167 -7.93 -6.81 -22.47
N SER A 168 -7.54 -7.83 -23.25
CA SER A 168 -6.55 -8.83 -22.81
C SER A 168 -5.21 -8.16 -22.50
N PHE A 169 -4.68 -7.33 -23.39
CA PHE A 169 -3.41 -6.63 -23.20
C PHE A 169 -3.41 -5.78 -21.94
N ILE A 170 -4.44 -4.96 -21.78
CA ILE A 170 -4.58 -4.01 -20.68
C ILE A 170 -4.67 -4.74 -19.35
N SER A 171 -5.59 -5.69 -19.22
CA SER A 171 -5.74 -6.45 -17.97
C SER A 171 -4.45 -7.21 -17.65
N THR A 172 -3.82 -7.85 -18.63
CA THR A 172 -2.59 -8.63 -18.41
C THR A 172 -1.42 -7.75 -17.99
N ALA A 173 -1.13 -6.66 -18.72
CA ALA A 173 0.01 -5.79 -18.40
C ALA A 173 -0.17 -5.08 -17.05
N THR A 174 -1.39 -4.63 -16.74
CA THR A 174 -1.68 -3.87 -15.51
C THR A 174 -1.79 -4.75 -14.27
N LEU A 175 -2.48 -5.89 -14.35
CA LEU A 175 -2.65 -6.77 -13.19
C LEU A 175 -1.35 -7.52 -12.87
N ARG A 176 -0.64 -8.03 -13.89
CA ARG A 176 0.65 -8.71 -13.65
C ARG A 176 1.71 -7.73 -13.16
N GLY A 177 1.75 -6.52 -13.74
CA GLY A 177 2.64 -5.46 -13.27
C GLY A 177 2.36 -5.05 -11.82
N TYR A 178 1.09 -4.98 -11.43
CA TYR A 178 0.72 -4.71 -10.04
C TYR A 178 1.09 -5.86 -9.10
N VAL A 179 0.79 -7.12 -9.46
CA VAL A 179 1.19 -8.29 -8.67
C VAL A 179 2.71 -8.35 -8.48
N LEU A 180 3.49 -8.01 -9.50
CA LEU A 180 4.94 -7.91 -9.39
C LEU A 180 5.39 -6.83 -8.40
N ALA A 181 4.64 -5.73 -8.25
CA ALA A 181 4.90 -4.73 -7.22
C ALA A 181 4.48 -5.21 -5.82
N LEU A 182 3.37 -5.98 -5.73
CA LEU A 182 2.86 -6.55 -4.47
C LEU A 182 3.90 -7.39 -3.73
N ILE A 183 4.74 -8.11 -4.47
CA ILE A 183 5.67 -9.10 -3.91
C ILE A 183 6.71 -8.45 -2.99
N TRP A 184 7.21 -7.26 -3.33
CA TRP A 184 8.39 -6.70 -2.67
C TRP A 184 8.19 -5.28 -2.14
N SER A 185 7.14 -4.56 -2.57
CA SER A 185 6.96 -3.17 -2.17
C SER A 185 6.77 -3.05 -0.66
N PRO A 186 7.55 -2.19 0.03
CA PRO A 186 7.45 -2.00 1.48
C PRO A 186 6.12 -1.35 1.91
N LEU A 187 5.35 -0.81 0.96
CA LEU A 187 4.08 -0.12 1.20
C LEU A 187 2.87 -1.06 1.06
N GLU A 188 3.11 -2.34 0.77
CA GLU A 188 2.05 -3.31 0.52
C GLU A 188 1.59 -4.02 1.78
N ILE A 189 0.29 -3.96 2.03
CA ILE A 189 -0.33 -4.42 3.27
C ILE A 189 -0.15 -5.93 3.46
N LEU A 190 -0.27 -6.70 2.38
CA LEU A 190 -0.12 -8.16 2.44
C LEU A 190 1.29 -8.54 2.89
N LEU A 191 2.31 -7.85 2.37
CA LEU A 191 3.69 -8.06 2.76
C LEU A 191 3.92 -7.62 4.22
N ALA A 192 3.43 -6.43 4.60
CA ALA A 192 3.50 -5.94 5.97
C ALA A 192 2.82 -6.90 6.97
N THR A 193 1.67 -7.46 6.61
CA THR A 193 0.93 -8.42 7.45
C THR A 193 1.69 -9.75 7.55
N ALA A 194 2.26 -10.25 6.46
CA ALA A 194 3.07 -11.48 6.49
C ALA A 194 4.29 -11.33 7.41
N ILE A 195 4.99 -10.20 7.33
CA ILE A 195 6.12 -9.86 8.21
C ILE A 195 5.66 -9.79 9.66
N PHE A 196 4.56 -9.08 9.92
CA PHE A 196 4.00 -8.95 11.26
C PHE A 196 3.65 -10.32 11.87
N VAL A 197 2.95 -11.18 11.12
CA VAL A 197 2.49 -12.48 11.62
C VAL A 197 3.64 -13.47 11.78
N THR A 198 4.63 -13.45 10.88
CA THR A 198 5.76 -14.39 10.92
C THR A 198 6.90 -13.93 11.83
N GLY A 199 6.95 -12.66 12.19
CA GLY A 199 8.05 -12.05 12.93
C GLY A 199 9.37 -12.00 12.16
N VAL A 200 9.39 -12.36 10.87
CA VAL A 200 10.61 -12.40 10.06
C VAL A 200 11.01 -10.99 9.66
N ASP A 201 12.29 -10.67 9.81
CA ASP A 201 12.84 -9.39 9.40
C ASP A 201 12.70 -9.13 7.87
N TYR A 202 12.23 -7.93 7.52
CA TYR A 202 12.03 -7.53 6.13
C TYR A 202 13.36 -7.50 5.35
N VAL A 203 14.45 -7.05 5.97
CA VAL A 203 15.74 -6.91 5.30
C VAL A 203 16.26 -8.28 4.88
N SER A 204 16.03 -9.30 5.71
CA SER A 204 16.35 -10.69 5.42
C SER A 204 15.52 -11.26 4.25
N LEU A 205 14.26 -10.84 4.10
CA LEU A 205 13.38 -11.27 3.01
C LEU A 205 13.62 -10.54 1.69
N LEU A 206 14.00 -9.25 1.74
CA LEU A 206 14.08 -8.37 0.58
C LEU A 206 14.89 -8.95 -0.60
N PRO A 207 16.08 -9.55 -0.41
CA PRO A 207 16.83 -10.16 -1.52
C PRO A 207 16.03 -11.24 -2.25
N TRP A 208 15.33 -12.10 -1.50
CA TRP A 208 14.52 -13.17 -2.07
C TRP A 208 13.31 -12.62 -2.82
N LEU A 209 12.62 -11.63 -2.25
CA LEU A 209 11.47 -10.98 -2.88
C LEU A 209 11.88 -10.29 -4.18
N LEU A 210 13.04 -9.64 -4.22
CA LEU A 210 13.58 -9.01 -5.41
C LEU A 210 14.00 -10.04 -6.47
N ILE A 211 14.65 -11.14 -6.08
CA ILE A 211 14.99 -12.23 -7.00
C ILE A 211 13.73 -12.79 -7.66
N ILE A 212 12.71 -13.10 -6.86
CA ILE A 212 11.42 -13.59 -7.36
C ILE A 212 10.79 -12.57 -8.31
N ALA A 213 10.72 -11.30 -7.91
CA ALA A 213 10.15 -10.23 -8.72
C ALA A 213 10.90 -10.06 -10.06
N VAL A 214 12.23 -10.13 -10.06
CA VAL A 214 13.05 -10.01 -11.27
C VAL A 214 12.85 -11.22 -12.19
N ILE A 215 12.89 -12.44 -11.66
CA ILE A 215 12.67 -13.66 -12.44
C ILE A 215 11.28 -13.63 -13.06
N THR A 216 10.25 -13.37 -12.27
CA THR A 216 8.86 -13.30 -12.76
C THR A 216 8.69 -12.17 -13.77
N PHE A 217 9.30 -11.00 -13.55
CA PHE A 217 9.26 -9.90 -14.51
C PHE A 217 9.90 -10.29 -15.84
N VAL A 218 11.08 -10.93 -15.84
CA VAL A 218 11.77 -11.35 -17.06
C VAL A 218 10.93 -12.37 -17.82
N LEU A 219 10.43 -13.42 -17.13
CA LEU A 219 9.59 -14.44 -17.75
C LEU A 219 8.31 -13.85 -18.33
N ASP A 220 7.62 -13.00 -17.58
CA ASP A 220 6.37 -12.36 -18.02
C ASP A 220 6.59 -11.39 -19.19
N SER A 221 7.67 -10.61 -19.12
CA SER A 221 8.09 -9.69 -20.18
C SER A 221 8.40 -10.42 -21.49
N LEU A 222 9.15 -11.53 -21.43
CA LEU A 222 9.46 -12.36 -22.60
C LEU A 222 8.19 -13.01 -23.16
N TRP A 223 7.36 -13.58 -22.29
CA TRP A 223 6.11 -14.22 -22.70
C TRP A 223 5.16 -13.24 -23.37
N GLY A 224 4.90 -12.09 -22.73
CA GLY A 224 4.02 -11.07 -23.27
C GLY A 224 4.56 -10.45 -24.56
N ARG A 225 5.89 -10.31 -24.68
CA ARG A 225 6.51 -9.89 -25.93
C ARG A 225 6.19 -10.86 -27.07
N VAL A 226 6.40 -12.16 -26.87
CA VAL A 226 6.11 -13.18 -27.89
C VAL A 226 4.61 -13.25 -28.20
N PHE A 227 3.76 -13.26 -27.17
CA PHE A 227 2.32 -13.43 -27.31
C PHE A 227 1.64 -12.27 -28.06
N TYR A 228 2.06 -11.03 -27.79
CA TYR A 228 1.46 -9.83 -28.38
C TYR A 228 2.14 -9.37 -29.67
N LYS A 229 3.33 -9.87 -30.02
CA LYS A 229 4.09 -9.49 -31.24
C LYS A 229 3.29 -9.58 -32.54
N LYS A 230 2.35 -10.53 -32.61
CA LYS A 230 1.51 -10.77 -33.81
C LYS A 230 0.53 -9.63 -34.12
N HIS A 231 0.35 -8.68 -33.22
CA HIS A 231 -0.58 -7.56 -33.40
C HIS A 231 0.21 -6.30 -33.74
N HIS A 232 0.13 -5.89 -35.01
CA HIS A 232 0.73 -4.64 -35.45
C HIS A 232 0.07 -3.46 -34.73
N TYR A 233 0.91 -2.52 -34.32
CA TYR A 233 0.50 -1.30 -33.65
C TYR A 233 1.21 -0.14 -34.32
N GLU A 234 0.51 0.52 -35.22
CA GLU A 234 0.95 1.79 -35.79
C GLU A 234 0.19 2.91 -35.09
N GLN A 235 0.92 3.69 -34.31
CA GLN A 235 0.43 4.93 -33.72
C GLN A 235 1.14 6.10 -34.39
N GLU A 236 0.44 7.21 -34.56
CA GLU A 236 1.05 8.45 -35.05
C GLU A 236 2.31 8.78 -34.24
N GLN A 237 3.42 8.98 -34.95
CA GLN A 237 4.71 9.21 -34.33
C GLN A 237 4.72 10.58 -33.66
N VAL A 238 4.39 10.62 -32.38
CA VAL A 238 4.65 11.79 -31.56
C VAL A 238 6.15 11.83 -31.26
N LYS A 239 6.81 13.00 -31.46
CA LYS A 239 8.20 13.20 -31.02
C LYS A 239 8.26 13.13 -29.49
N ILE A 240 8.60 11.96 -28.97
CA ILE A 240 8.78 11.76 -27.53
C ILE A 240 10.24 11.94 -27.17
N ASN A 241 10.47 12.74 -26.13
CA ASN A 241 11.78 12.84 -25.52
C ASN A 241 12.00 11.64 -24.58
N TYR A 242 12.54 10.54 -25.13
CA TYR A 242 12.86 9.31 -24.40
C TYR A 242 13.74 9.57 -23.18
N LYS A 243 14.69 10.51 -23.29
CA LYS A 243 15.58 10.90 -22.18
C LYS A 243 14.78 11.44 -20.99
N LYS A 244 13.70 12.19 -21.25
CA LYS A 244 12.82 12.74 -20.21
C LYS A 244 11.97 11.66 -19.53
N VAL A 245 11.48 10.67 -20.28
CA VAL A 245 10.71 9.55 -19.75
C VAL A 245 11.59 8.64 -18.90
N GLY A 246 12.75 8.22 -19.43
CA GLY A 246 13.73 7.42 -18.70
C GLY A 246 14.22 8.12 -17.43
N LYS A 247 14.52 9.42 -17.49
CA LYS A 247 14.91 10.21 -16.31
C LYS A 247 13.84 10.17 -15.21
N LYS A 248 12.55 10.22 -15.57
CA LYS A 248 11.46 10.13 -14.57
C LYS A 248 11.30 8.73 -13.98
N LEU A 249 11.45 7.67 -14.78
CA LEU A 249 11.44 6.29 -14.28
C LEU A 249 12.61 6.03 -13.33
N ILE A 250 13.81 6.46 -13.72
CA ILE A 250 15.01 6.38 -12.88
C ILE A 250 14.81 7.21 -11.60
N HIS A 251 14.19 8.39 -11.68
CA HIS A 251 13.84 9.18 -10.49
C HIS A 251 12.96 8.37 -9.53
N LEU A 252 11.90 7.72 -10.00
CA LEU A 252 11.04 6.88 -9.15
C LEU A 252 11.82 5.73 -8.51
N LEU A 253 12.63 5.02 -9.29
CA LEU A 253 13.46 3.91 -8.77
C LEU A 253 14.47 4.39 -7.74
N ILE A 254 15.13 5.53 -7.98
CA ILE A 254 16.06 6.12 -7.01
C ILE A 254 15.31 6.54 -5.74
N SER A 255 14.15 7.21 -5.87
CA SER A 255 13.33 7.60 -4.72
C SER A 255 12.91 6.39 -3.89
N LEU A 256 12.57 5.27 -4.54
CA LEU A 256 12.22 4.04 -3.86
C LEU A 256 13.40 3.44 -3.10
N VAL A 257 14.56 3.33 -3.76
CA VAL A 257 15.78 2.81 -3.14
C VAL A 257 16.20 3.69 -1.97
N LEU A 258 16.10 5.02 -2.11
CA LEU A 258 16.36 5.97 -1.03
C LEU A 258 15.38 5.81 0.13
N PHE A 259 14.09 5.62 -0.16
CA PHE A 259 13.08 5.37 0.87
C PHE A 259 13.39 4.10 1.66
N LEU A 260 13.67 2.99 0.96
CA LEU A 260 14.05 1.71 1.57
C LEU A 260 15.34 1.83 2.38
N ALA A 261 16.36 2.49 1.84
CA ALA A 261 17.61 2.72 2.56
C ALA A 261 17.39 3.53 3.84
N LEU A 262 16.57 4.59 3.80
CA LEU A 262 16.22 5.37 4.98
C LEU A 262 15.46 4.54 6.01
N VAL A 263 14.52 3.70 5.57
CA VAL A 263 13.80 2.78 6.46
C VAL A 263 14.76 1.83 7.16
N ILE A 264 15.68 1.22 6.44
CA ILE A 264 16.66 0.29 7.03
C ILE A 264 17.61 1.02 7.98
N LEU A 265 18.15 2.17 7.57
CA LEU A 265 19.10 2.93 8.37
C LEU A 265 18.47 3.44 9.67
N ILE A 266 17.27 4.02 9.61
CA ILE A 266 16.57 4.54 10.79
C ILE A 266 16.05 3.39 11.66
N GLY A 267 15.51 2.34 11.05
CA GLY A 267 15.05 1.15 11.76
C GLY A 267 16.17 0.55 12.61
N ASN A 268 17.35 0.36 12.01
CA ASN A 268 18.52 -0.18 12.72
C ASN A 268 19.11 0.82 13.73
N ALA A 269 19.14 2.12 13.41
CA ALA A 269 19.72 3.13 14.30
C ALA A 269 18.92 3.33 15.59
N PHE A 270 17.59 3.18 15.52
CA PHE A 270 16.68 3.39 16.65
C PHE A 270 16.06 2.10 17.18
N ASN A 271 16.45 0.93 16.66
CA ASN A 271 15.85 -0.38 16.95
C ASN A 271 14.31 -0.37 16.81
N LEU A 272 13.81 0.23 15.73
CA LEU A 272 12.39 0.33 15.45
C LEU A 272 11.95 -0.79 14.52
N ASP A 273 10.76 -1.33 14.79
CA ASP A 273 10.13 -2.30 13.89
C ASP A 273 10.00 -1.73 12.48
N PHE A 274 10.17 -2.60 11.49
CA PHE A 274 10.10 -2.22 10.07
C PHE A 274 8.80 -1.48 9.74
N ILE A 275 7.65 -2.03 10.17
CA ILE A 275 6.32 -1.47 9.87
C ILE A 275 6.17 -0.07 10.48
N PHE A 276 6.62 0.10 11.72
CA PHE A 276 6.59 1.39 12.40
C PHE A 276 7.50 2.40 11.71
N THR A 277 8.72 1.99 11.36
CA THR A 277 9.70 2.83 10.66
C THR A 277 9.16 3.33 9.32
N VAL A 278 8.61 2.43 8.50
CA VAL A 278 7.94 2.78 7.23
C VAL A 278 6.83 3.80 7.50
N THR A 279 5.98 3.54 8.49
CA THR A 279 4.82 4.37 8.83
C THR A 279 5.23 5.81 9.17
N VAL A 280 6.19 5.98 10.07
CA VAL A 280 6.69 7.30 10.50
C VAL A 280 7.39 8.01 9.34
N LEU A 281 8.10 7.28 8.48
CA LEU A 281 8.89 7.85 7.39
C LEU A 281 8.09 8.27 6.16
N ILE A 282 6.93 7.66 5.88
CA ILE A 282 6.15 7.96 4.67
C ILE A 282 5.90 9.46 4.54
N PHE A 283 5.40 10.11 5.59
CA PHE A 283 5.06 11.53 5.54
C PHE A 283 6.27 12.45 5.34
N PRO A 284 7.32 12.42 6.20
CA PRO A 284 8.48 13.30 6.04
C PRO A 284 9.21 13.04 4.72
N PHE A 285 9.36 11.78 4.30
CA PHE A 285 9.98 11.44 3.02
C PHE A 285 9.18 12.03 1.85
N ALA A 286 7.86 11.79 1.82
CA ALA A 286 7.00 12.27 0.74
C ALA A 286 6.95 13.80 0.69
N PHE A 287 6.95 14.46 1.85
CA PHE A 287 6.98 15.92 1.94
C PHE A 287 8.30 16.52 1.43
N ILE A 288 9.45 15.99 1.89
CA ILE A 288 10.77 16.41 1.39
C ILE A 288 10.86 16.19 -0.12
N TRP A 289 10.41 15.03 -0.59
CA TRP A 289 10.40 14.73 -2.02
C TRP A 289 9.50 15.70 -2.81
N ALA A 290 8.33 16.08 -2.27
CA ALA A 290 7.46 17.08 -2.88
C ALA A 290 8.10 18.48 -2.94
N ILE A 291 8.90 18.86 -1.94
CA ILE A 291 9.68 20.10 -1.94
C ILE A 291 10.76 20.05 -3.04
N LEU A 292 11.52 18.95 -3.13
CA LEU A 292 12.52 18.74 -4.17
C LEU A 292 11.92 18.79 -5.59
N LEU A 293 10.69 18.32 -5.75
CA LEU A 293 9.93 18.42 -7.00
C LEU A 293 9.33 19.82 -7.26
N LYS A 294 9.47 20.76 -6.32
CA LYS A 294 8.85 22.10 -6.32
C LYS A 294 7.31 22.05 -6.40
N ARG A 295 6.70 21.06 -5.75
CA ARG A 295 5.25 20.76 -5.83
C ARG A 295 4.55 20.61 -4.48
N TRP A 296 5.13 21.13 -3.41
CA TRP A 296 4.58 21.05 -2.05
C TRP A 296 3.11 21.47 -1.92
N ARG A 297 2.65 22.52 -2.64
CA ARG A 297 1.23 22.92 -2.64
C ARG A 297 0.31 21.83 -3.19
N SER A 298 0.68 21.26 -4.33
CA SER A 298 -0.08 20.17 -4.96
C SER A 298 -0.06 18.92 -4.09
N PHE A 299 1.07 18.63 -3.44
CA PHE A 299 1.19 17.55 -2.47
C PHE A 299 0.23 17.73 -1.30
N TRP A 300 0.13 18.95 -0.75
CA TRP A 300 -0.76 19.22 0.37
C TRP A 300 -2.24 19.09 -0.01
N ILE A 301 -2.64 19.70 -1.13
CA ILE A 301 -4.04 19.69 -1.60
C ILE A 301 -4.50 18.25 -1.90
N ILE A 302 -3.70 17.50 -2.67
CA ILE A 302 -4.04 16.12 -3.04
C ILE A 302 -3.97 15.20 -1.81
N GLY A 303 -2.91 15.36 -0.99
CA GLY A 303 -2.64 14.52 0.17
C GLY A 303 -3.71 14.65 1.23
N TRP A 304 -4.02 15.88 1.64
CA TRP A 304 -5.03 16.15 2.66
C TRP A 304 -6.42 15.65 2.27
N ALA A 305 -6.86 15.92 1.03
CA ALA A 305 -8.16 15.47 0.53
C ALA A 305 -8.25 13.94 0.51
N THR A 306 -7.24 13.28 -0.09
CA THR A 306 -7.20 11.82 -0.21
C THR A 306 -7.07 11.15 1.16
N TRP A 307 -6.26 11.70 2.05
CA TRP A 307 -6.05 11.21 3.40
C TRP A 307 -7.33 11.26 4.23
N LYS A 308 -8.05 12.40 4.20
CA LYS A 308 -9.32 12.55 4.90
C LYS A 308 -10.35 11.54 4.39
N GLU A 309 -10.48 11.40 3.07
CA GLU A 309 -11.43 10.46 2.45
C GLU A 309 -11.09 9.00 2.78
N LYS A 310 -9.82 8.60 2.63
CA LYS A 310 -9.38 7.22 2.87
C LYS A 310 -9.47 6.87 4.35
N THR A 311 -9.01 7.74 5.24
CA THR A 311 -9.07 7.49 6.69
C THR A 311 -10.52 7.41 7.19
N ASN A 312 -11.42 8.23 6.66
CA ASN A 312 -12.85 8.12 6.97
C ASN A 312 -13.50 6.82 6.48
N SER A 313 -12.93 6.14 5.49
CA SER A 313 -13.47 4.91 4.89
C SER A 313 -12.70 3.64 5.32
N MET A 314 -11.91 3.73 6.39
CA MET A 314 -11.07 2.63 6.89
C MET A 314 -11.79 1.59 7.76
N GLN A 315 -13.13 1.65 7.89
CA GLN A 315 -13.87 0.80 8.83
C GLN A 315 -13.60 -0.70 8.62
N ASN A 316 -13.54 -1.14 7.37
CA ASN A 316 -13.24 -2.54 7.03
C ASN A 316 -11.89 -2.97 7.62
N PHE A 317 -10.86 -2.15 7.45
CA PHE A 317 -9.52 -2.43 7.95
C PHE A 317 -9.47 -2.34 9.47
N ALA A 318 -10.12 -1.35 10.08
CA ALA A 318 -10.19 -1.21 11.53
C ALA A 318 -10.83 -2.46 12.16
N VAL A 319 -11.95 -2.95 11.61
CA VAL A 319 -12.56 -4.20 12.08
C VAL A 319 -11.59 -5.37 11.93
N LEU A 320 -11.01 -5.54 10.74
CA LEU A 320 -10.13 -6.68 10.45
C LEU A 320 -8.91 -6.70 11.38
N PHE A 321 -8.14 -5.63 11.40
CA PHE A 321 -6.85 -5.61 12.09
C PHE A 321 -7.00 -5.62 13.60
N THR A 322 -7.97 -4.90 14.15
CA THR A 322 -8.20 -4.86 15.60
C THR A 322 -8.76 -6.19 16.12
N SER A 323 -9.71 -6.82 15.41
CA SER A 323 -10.22 -8.15 15.81
C SER A 323 -9.18 -9.26 15.62
N LEU A 324 -8.40 -9.21 14.54
CA LEU A 324 -7.32 -10.16 14.29
C LEU A 324 -6.19 -10.03 15.32
N ALA A 325 -5.88 -8.80 15.78
CA ALA A 325 -4.88 -8.58 16.83
C ALA A 325 -5.22 -9.36 18.09
N PHE A 326 -6.46 -9.20 18.57
CA PHE A 326 -6.95 -9.91 19.73
C PHE A 326 -6.84 -11.43 19.58
N LEU A 327 -7.31 -11.98 18.46
CA LEU A 327 -7.19 -13.42 18.20
C LEU A 327 -5.73 -13.91 18.22
N LEU A 328 -4.83 -13.22 17.51
CA LEU A 328 -3.45 -13.65 17.37
C LEU A 328 -2.69 -13.58 18.69
N ILE A 329 -2.86 -12.51 19.47
CA ILE A 329 -2.18 -12.37 20.77
C ILE A 329 -2.61 -13.49 21.72
N VAL A 330 -3.92 -13.72 21.84
CA VAL A 330 -4.46 -14.78 22.71
C VAL A 330 -3.98 -16.18 22.27
N LEU A 331 -3.79 -16.41 20.97
CA LEU A 331 -3.25 -17.68 20.47
C LEU A 331 -1.75 -17.86 20.74
N MET A 332 -0.94 -16.82 20.55
CA MET A 332 0.52 -16.90 20.75
C MET A 332 0.90 -17.16 22.21
N GLU A 333 0.07 -16.71 23.13
CA GLU A 333 0.30 -16.86 24.57
C GLU A 333 -0.05 -18.28 25.08
N GLN A 334 -0.64 -19.15 24.25
CA GLN A 334 -0.77 -20.59 24.54
C GLN A 334 0.49 -21.40 24.23
N THR A 335 1.44 -20.83 23.47
CA THR A 335 2.65 -21.53 23.01
C THR A 335 3.84 -21.46 23.97
N TYR A 336 3.64 -20.87 25.15
CA TYR A 336 4.56 -20.88 26.29
C TYR A 336 3.83 -21.37 27.52
#